data_AF-A0A969LAL0-F1
#
_entry.id   AF-A0A969LAL0-F1
#
_cell.length_a   1.000
_cell.length_b   1.000
_cell.length_c   1.000
_cell.angle_alpha   90.00
_cell.angle_beta   90.00
_cell.angle_gamma   90.00
#
_symmetry.space_group_name_H-M   'P 1'
#
loop_
_entity.id
_entity.type
_entity.pdbx_description
1 polymer ?
#
loop_
_entity_poly.entity_id
_entity_poly.type
_entity_poly.pdbx_seq_one_letter_code
_entity_poly.pdbx_strand_id
1 'polypeptide(L)'
;MRYDSTYSPTLKHRADPQSPAGAGTKPAGHIWPGRIALFLLLTLLLVACGAVPNQPTPTPPIDPDAQAAQPVELLANLNRSCATEYSPDIDYFPEKVSVQYADGWTIEYFNNYKVITVLTPWRGAEETFQYVLVQCGTPAPSGYGDAPMIEVPVNSMISMSTTYLPHFEALEVLDRLTGVDNADFIYSPAVLDALATANVPTVGSGPDLDLERVLDIEPNVVMTFAIGSPDTDTHPQLTAAGVPVVINADYMETSPLGRAEWVKFTAALFNRERSAENLFERVAEEYNDLAALADTAEQRPTVFTEAPFQGIWYLPGGESYAAT
;
A
#
# COMPACT_ATOMS: atom_id res chain seq x y z
N MET A 1 43.34 -27.61 14.46
CA MET A 1 43.47 -26.87 13.19
C MET A 1 43.64 -25.40 13.52
N ARG A 2 44.82 -24.84 13.27
CA ARG A 2 45.11 -23.42 13.48
C ARG A 2 44.67 -22.66 12.24
N TYR A 3 43.85 -21.63 12.40
CA TYR A 3 43.54 -20.67 11.35
C TYR A 3 44.36 -19.41 11.63
N ASP A 4 45.24 -19.08 10.69
CA ASP A 4 46.12 -17.92 10.70
C ASP A 4 45.38 -16.75 10.04
N SER A 5 45.25 -15.63 10.75
CA SER A 5 44.54 -14.43 10.29
C SER A 5 45.55 -13.34 9.96
N THR A 6 45.82 -13.12 8.68
CA THR A 6 46.54 -11.93 8.22
C THR A 6 45.93 -11.39 6.93
N TYR A 7 45.01 -10.43 7.06
CA TYR A 7 44.80 -9.42 6.02
C TYR A 7 44.28 -8.13 6.64
N SER A 8 45.02 -7.04 6.45
CA SER A 8 44.70 -5.69 6.91
C SER A 8 45.07 -4.72 5.79
N PRO A 9 44.14 -3.87 5.30
CA PRO A 9 44.48 -2.74 4.47
C PRO A 9 44.43 -1.43 5.27
N THR A 10 45.57 -0.76 5.30
CA THR A 10 45.79 0.58 5.85
C THR A 10 45.02 1.66 5.08
N LEU A 11 44.16 2.42 5.77
CA LEU A 11 43.60 3.70 5.33
C LEU A 11 44.62 4.83 5.59
N LYS A 12 44.95 5.61 4.56
CA LYS A 12 45.72 6.86 4.69
C LYS A 12 44.76 8.05 4.62
N HIS A 13 44.62 8.74 5.74
CA HIS A 13 44.09 10.10 5.83
C HIS A 13 45.02 11.10 5.11
N ARG A 14 44.43 12.06 4.40
CA ARG A 14 45.06 13.36 4.13
C ARG A 14 44.01 14.46 4.20
N ALA A 15 44.29 15.47 5.02
CA ALA A 15 43.48 16.65 5.23
C ALA A 15 44.03 17.87 4.45
N ASP A 16 43.09 18.68 3.95
CA ASP A 16 43.03 20.17 3.80
C ASP A 16 44.07 20.94 2.94
N PRO A 17 43.86 22.22 2.52
CA PRO A 17 42.78 23.20 2.88
C PRO A 17 42.23 24.16 1.78
N GLN A 18 41.16 24.89 2.18
CA GLN A 18 40.77 26.31 1.93
C GLN A 18 40.12 26.86 0.62
N SER A 19 39.08 27.66 0.87
CA SER A 19 38.19 28.56 0.07
C SER A 19 38.92 29.79 -0.56
N PRO A 20 38.33 30.71 -1.39
CA PRO A 20 37.03 31.40 -1.16
C PRO A 20 36.17 31.88 -2.37
N ALA A 21 34.91 32.21 -2.05
CA ALA A 21 34.03 33.31 -2.50
C ALA A 21 33.95 33.76 -3.98
N GLY A 22 32.70 33.86 -4.48
CA GLY A 22 32.35 34.65 -5.66
C GLY A 22 30.84 34.95 -5.73
N ALA A 23 30.48 36.21 -5.51
CA ALA A 23 29.13 36.77 -5.64
C ALA A 23 28.80 37.16 -7.10
N GLY A 24 27.52 37.24 -7.45
CA GLY A 24 27.06 37.86 -8.71
C GLY A 24 25.66 37.42 -9.15
N THR A 25 24.60 38.07 -8.66
CA THR A 25 23.76 39.04 -9.39
C THR A 25 22.71 38.46 -10.36
N LYS A 26 21.43 38.70 -10.02
CA LYS A 26 20.25 38.69 -10.90
C LYS A 26 20.42 39.67 -12.09
N PRO A 27 19.60 39.49 -13.14
CA PRO A 27 18.73 40.60 -13.52
C PRO A 27 17.27 40.19 -13.70
N ALA A 28 16.42 41.18 -13.42
CA ALA A 28 14.98 41.17 -13.59
C ALA A 28 14.58 41.76 -14.96
N GLY A 29 13.36 41.42 -15.38
CA GLY A 29 12.56 42.22 -16.31
C GLY A 29 12.39 41.60 -17.69
N HIS A 30 11.16 41.23 -18.02
CA HIS A 30 10.41 41.98 -19.04
C HIS A 30 8.92 41.62 -18.98
N ILE A 31 8.13 42.69 -18.86
CA ILE A 31 6.67 42.75 -18.80
C ILE A 31 6.15 42.94 -20.23
N TRP A 32 5.14 42.18 -20.65
CA TRP A 32 4.34 42.49 -21.84
C TRP A 32 2.86 42.15 -21.58
N PRO A 33 1.95 43.13 -21.42
CA PRO A 33 0.53 42.88 -21.46
C PRO A 33 -0.05 43.47 -22.76
N GLY A 34 -0.85 42.71 -23.48
CA GLY A 34 -1.40 43.22 -24.72
C GLY A 34 -2.48 42.36 -25.34
N ARG A 35 -3.56 42.02 -24.61
CA ARG A 35 -4.84 41.60 -25.20
C ARG A 35 -6.00 42.02 -24.30
N ILE A 36 -6.63 43.15 -24.61
CA ILE A 36 -7.96 43.50 -24.11
C ILE A 36 -8.86 43.76 -25.33
N ALA A 37 -9.99 43.04 -25.30
CA ALA A 37 -11.05 43.02 -26.27
C ALA A 37 -11.76 44.38 -26.40
N LEU A 38 -12.19 44.70 -27.63
CA LEU A 38 -13.13 45.78 -27.90
C LEU A 38 -14.30 45.16 -28.68
N PHE A 39 -15.38 44.83 -27.97
CA PHE A 39 -16.67 44.49 -28.59
C PHE A 39 -17.48 45.78 -28.76
N LEU A 40 -17.84 46.07 -30.00
CA LEU A 40 -18.69 47.20 -30.42
C LEU A 40 -20.17 46.80 -30.35
N LEU A 41 -20.97 47.74 -29.84
CA LEU A 41 -22.44 47.79 -29.92
C LEU A 41 -22.96 47.63 -31.37
N LEU A 42 -24.18 47.08 -31.56
CA LEU A 42 -25.43 47.84 -31.84
C LEU A 42 -26.57 46.93 -32.38
N THR A 43 -27.71 46.98 -31.69
CA THR A 43 -29.13 47.03 -32.16
C THR A 43 -29.76 45.97 -33.10
N LEU A 44 -30.79 45.34 -32.52
CA LEU A 44 -32.22 45.37 -32.90
C LEU A 44 -32.63 45.04 -34.35
N LEU A 45 -33.35 43.93 -34.50
CA LEU A 45 -34.47 43.81 -35.45
C LEU A 45 -35.54 42.87 -34.85
N LEU A 46 -36.71 43.45 -34.57
CA LEU A 46 -37.95 42.75 -34.25
C LEU A 46 -38.48 42.05 -35.52
N VAL A 47 -38.80 40.76 -35.41
CA VAL A 47 -39.78 40.10 -36.26
C VAL A 47 -40.76 39.37 -35.35
N ALA A 48 -41.99 39.87 -35.34
CA ALA A 48 -43.14 39.22 -34.74
C ALA A 48 -43.79 38.27 -35.76
N CYS A 49 -44.09 37.04 -35.36
CA CYS A 49 -45.18 36.27 -35.94
C CYS A 49 -45.59 35.09 -35.03
N GLY A 50 -46.86 35.07 -34.63
CA GLY A 50 -47.66 33.87 -34.38
C GLY A 50 -47.48 33.14 -33.04
N ALA A 51 -48.32 33.47 -32.06
CA ALA A 51 -48.59 32.57 -30.93
C ALA A 51 -49.40 31.36 -31.40
N VAL A 52 -48.82 30.16 -31.28
CA VAL A 52 -49.53 28.87 -31.40
C VAL A 52 -50.10 28.54 -30.01
N PRO A 53 -51.38 28.15 -29.87
CA PRO A 53 -51.92 27.76 -28.58
C PRO A 53 -51.23 26.47 -28.09
N ASN A 54 -50.68 26.52 -26.87
CA ASN A 54 -50.10 25.38 -26.16
C ASN A 54 -51.11 24.22 -26.09
N GLN A 55 -50.80 23.11 -26.74
CA GLN A 55 -51.39 21.82 -26.41
C GLN A 55 -50.75 21.34 -25.10
N PRO A 56 -51.53 20.84 -24.12
CA PRO A 56 -50.96 20.22 -22.94
C PRO A 56 -50.17 18.98 -23.36
N THR A 57 -48.90 18.95 -23.00
CA THR A 57 -48.03 17.77 -23.17
C THR A 57 -48.66 16.60 -22.42
N PRO A 58 -48.80 15.40 -23.00
CA PRO A 58 -49.26 14.24 -22.26
C PRO A 58 -48.20 13.93 -21.21
N THR A 59 -48.57 13.99 -19.93
CA THR A 59 -47.78 13.42 -18.84
C THR A 59 -47.55 11.94 -19.17
N PRO A 60 -46.31 11.42 -19.14
CA PRO A 60 -46.09 9.99 -19.32
C PRO A 60 -46.91 9.24 -18.25
N PRO A 61 -47.45 8.05 -18.55
CA PRO A 61 -48.13 7.26 -17.53
C PRO A 61 -47.13 6.99 -16.40
N ILE A 62 -47.48 7.40 -15.18
CA ILE A 62 -46.81 6.89 -13.99
C ILE A 62 -47.20 5.42 -13.93
N ASP A 63 -46.24 4.55 -14.22
CA ASP A 63 -46.41 3.11 -14.03
C ASP A 63 -46.61 2.85 -12.53
N PRO A 64 -47.81 2.42 -12.09
CA PRO A 64 -48.06 2.15 -10.68
C PRO A 64 -47.31 0.91 -10.19
N ASP A 65 -46.68 0.13 -11.09
CA ASP A 65 -45.82 -1.02 -10.80
C ASP A 65 -44.33 -0.75 -11.03
N ALA A 66 -43.91 0.52 -11.16
CA ALA A 66 -42.51 0.89 -10.98
C ALA A 66 -42.15 0.74 -9.48
N GLN A 67 -42.11 -0.51 -8.99
CA GLN A 67 -41.35 -0.83 -7.79
C GLN A 67 -39.94 -0.30 -8.03
N ALA A 68 -39.52 0.68 -7.21
CA ALA A 68 -38.11 1.00 -7.09
C ALA A 68 -37.38 -0.32 -6.87
N ALA A 69 -36.62 -0.76 -7.87
CA ALA A 69 -35.79 -1.94 -7.76
C ALA A 69 -34.97 -1.76 -6.49
N GLN A 70 -35.15 -2.67 -5.52
CA GLN A 70 -34.36 -2.63 -4.30
C GLN A 70 -32.88 -2.66 -4.71
N PRO A 71 -32.00 -1.82 -4.12
CA PRO A 71 -30.59 -1.88 -4.43
C PRO A 71 -30.11 -3.33 -4.25
N VAL A 72 -29.42 -3.86 -5.25
CA VAL A 72 -28.79 -5.17 -5.13
C VAL A 72 -27.67 -5.02 -4.09
N GLU A 73 -27.92 -5.47 -2.87
CA GLU A 73 -26.95 -5.43 -1.78
C GLU A 73 -25.94 -6.57 -1.96
N LEU A 74 -24.65 -6.24 -2.02
CA LEU A 74 -23.59 -7.25 -2.00
C LEU A 74 -23.47 -7.80 -0.58
N LEU A 75 -23.48 -9.12 -0.44
CA LEU A 75 -23.36 -9.79 0.87
C LEU A 75 -21.91 -10.08 1.27
N ALA A 76 -20.98 -10.02 0.31
CA ALA A 76 -19.56 -10.31 0.49
C ALA A 76 -18.72 -9.55 -0.54
N ASN A 77 -17.43 -9.37 -0.24
CA ASN A 77 -16.52 -8.68 -1.13
C ASN A 77 -16.22 -9.50 -2.39
N LEU A 78 -16.10 -8.83 -3.54
CA LEU A 78 -15.75 -9.47 -4.80
C LEU A 78 -14.26 -9.80 -4.84
N ASN A 79 -13.87 -11.05 -4.51
CA ASN A 79 -12.46 -11.44 -4.35
C ASN A 79 -11.88 -12.31 -5.47
N ARG A 80 -12.68 -12.67 -6.47
CA ARG A 80 -12.25 -13.45 -7.66
C ARG A 80 -12.72 -12.89 -8.99
N SER A 81 -13.49 -11.81 -8.98
CA SER A 81 -14.09 -11.23 -10.18
C SER A 81 -14.26 -9.72 -10.03
N CYS A 82 -14.37 -9.03 -11.16
CA CYS A 82 -14.72 -7.63 -11.22
C CYS A 82 -16.23 -7.42 -11.17
N ALA A 83 -16.63 -6.20 -10.81
CA ALA A 83 -18.00 -5.74 -11.00
C ALA A 83 -18.32 -5.72 -12.49
N THR A 84 -19.45 -6.30 -12.89
CA THR A 84 -19.92 -6.28 -14.28
C THR A 84 -20.80 -5.06 -14.56
N GLU A 85 -21.49 -4.57 -13.54
CA GLU A 85 -22.34 -3.39 -13.59
C GLU A 85 -22.01 -2.49 -12.39
N TYR A 86 -21.88 -1.20 -12.66
CA TYR A 86 -21.62 -0.20 -11.64
C TYR A 86 -22.91 0.50 -11.20
N SER A 87 -23.13 0.55 -9.88
CA SER A 87 -24.13 1.43 -9.27
C SER A 87 -23.47 2.22 -8.13
N PRO A 88 -23.65 3.55 -8.07
CA PRO A 88 -23.06 4.37 -7.02
C PRO A 88 -23.64 4.09 -5.63
N ASP A 89 -24.80 3.46 -5.53
CA ASP A 89 -25.51 3.21 -4.27
C ASP A 89 -25.15 1.84 -3.64
N ILE A 90 -24.34 1.03 -4.32
CA ILE A 90 -23.90 -0.28 -3.82
C ILE A 90 -22.60 -0.13 -3.04
N ASP A 91 -22.55 -0.66 -1.82
CA ASP A 91 -21.29 -0.92 -1.12
C ASP A 91 -20.66 -2.19 -1.70
N TYR A 92 -19.55 -2.03 -2.43
CA TYR A 92 -18.75 -3.11 -2.99
C TYR A 92 -17.79 -3.75 -1.97
N PHE A 93 -17.71 -3.19 -0.76
CA PHE A 93 -16.95 -3.72 0.37
C PHE A 93 -17.82 -3.88 1.62
N PRO A 94 -18.90 -4.68 1.58
CA PRO A 94 -19.75 -4.93 2.75
C PRO A 94 -18.98 -5.59 3.91
N GLU A 95 -17.86 -6.24 3.63
CA GLU A 95 -16.95 -6.82 4.62
C GLU A 95 -15.76 -5.89 4.81
N LYS A 96 -15.59 -5.37 6.03
CA LYS A 96 -14.60 -4.34 6.35
C LYS A 96 -13.68 -4.83 7.45
N VAL A 97 -12.44 -4.37 7.41
CA VAL A 97 -11.53 -4.50 8.55
C VAL A 97 -11.64 -3.29 9.46
N SER A 98 -11.38 -3.49 10.75
CA SER A 98 -11.14 -2.44 11.73
C SER A 98 -9.74 -2.61 12.28
N VAL A 99 -8.92 -1.57 12.18
CA VAL A 99 -7.56 -1.54 12.75
C VAL A 99 -7.67 -1.15 14.22
N GLN A 100 -7.14 -1.99 15.12
CA GLN A 100 -7.30 -1.83 16.58
C GLN A 100 -5.97 -1.79 17.34
N TYR A 101 -4.93 -2.45 16.82
CA TYR A 101 -3.63 -2.65 17.45
C TYR A 101 -2.47 -2.03 16.66
N ALA A 102 -2.58 -1.96 15.33
CA ALA A 102 -1.56 -1.32 14.50
C ALA A 102 -1.70 0.21 14.54
N ASP A 103 -0.59 0.90 14.78
CA ASP A 103 -0.53 2.36 14.78
C ASP A 103 0.03 2.91 13.45
N GLY A 104 0.66 2.05 12.64
CA GLY A 104 1.41 2.46 11.45
C GLY A 104 0.58 2.77 10.22
N TRP A 105 -0.71 2.44 10.19
CA TRP A 105 -1.58 2.63 9.03
C TRP A 105 -3.07 2.74 9.37
N THR A 106 -3.85 3.30 8.45
CA THR A 106 -5.32 3.40 8.53
C THR A 106 -5.98 2.95 7.23
N ILE A 107 -7.28 2.68 7.30
CA ILE A 107 -8.12 2.39 6.14
C ILE A 107 -9.49 3.06 6.26
N GLU A 108 -9.92 3.67 5.16
CA GLU A 108 -11.25 4.28 5.00
C GLU A 108 -12.00 3.59 3.86
N TYR A 109 -13.27 3.28 4.08
CA TYR A 109 -14.11 2.59 3.09
C TYR A 109 -15.12 3.55 2.46
N PHE A 110 -15.26 3.44 1.15
CA PHE A 110 -16.28 4.07 0.34
C PHE A 110 -17.01 2.99 -0.45
N ASN A 111 -18.07 3.39 -1.16
CA ASN A 111 -18.92 2.44 -1.88
C ASN A 111 -18.13 1.56 -2.86
N ASN A 112 -17.24 2.13 -3.68
CA ASN A 112 -16.52 1.35 -4.71
C ASN A 112 -15.00 1.47 -4.65
N TYR A 113 -14.47 2.11 -3.61
CA TYR A 113 -13.03 2.13 -3.35
C TYR A 113 -12.76 2.20 -1.85
N LYS A 114 -11.52 1.94 -1.46
CA LYS A 114 -11.00 2.11 -0.10
C LYS A 114 -9.68 2.87 -0.18
N VAL A 115 -9.36 3.61 0.88
CA VAL A 115 -8.16 4.41 0.96
C VAL A 115 -7.33 3.90 2.12
N ILE A 116 -6.12 3.44 1.84
CA ILE A 116 -5.14 3.08 2.85
C ILE A 116 -4.15 4.22 3.01
N THR A 117 -3.83 4.57 4.25
CA THR A 117 -2.76 5.54 4.55
C THR A 117 -1.73 4.89 5.47
N VAL A 118 -0.49 4.79 5.02
CA VAL A 118 0.66 4.40 5.85
C VAL A 118 1.22 5.67 6.49
N LEU A 119 1.10 5.75 7.81
CA LEU A 119 1.42 6.93 8.61
C LEU A 119 2.90 7.02 8.95
N THR A 120 3.53 5.88 9.23
CA THR A 120 4.95 5.80 9.62
C THR A 120 5.66 4.78 8.75
N PRO A 121 6.01 5.12 7.50
CA PRO A 121 6.61 4.17 6.56
C PRO A 121 8.02 3.73 6.97
N TRP A 122 8.73 4.55 7.75
CA TRP A 122 9.99 4.22 8.44
C TRP A 122 10.22 5.15 9.63
N ARG A 123 11.26 4.86 10.42
CA ARG A 123 11.62 5.65 11.60
C ARG A 123 12.01 7.07 11.22
N GLY A 124 11.25 8.05 11.76
CA GLY A 124 11.51 9.47 11.53
C GLY A 124 11.02 9.99 10.19
N ALA A 125 10.17 9.24 9.47
CA ALA A 125 9.48 9.74 8.30
C ALA A 125 8.59 10.93 8.67
N GLU A 126 8.66 12.01 7.88
CA GLU A 126 7.73 13.14 7.95
C GLU A 126 6.59 13.00 6.91
N GLU A 127 6.75 12.06 5.98
CA GLU A 127 5.81 11.80 4.89
C GLU A 127 4.96 10.57 5.16
N THR A 128 3.74 10.60 4.63
CA THR A 128 2.77 9.51 4.66
C THR A 128 2.50 9.01 3.24
N PHE A 129 2.23 7.73 3.07
CA PHE A 129 1.87 7.16 1.77
C PHE A 129 0.40 6.81 1.73
N GLN A 130 -0.30 7.29 0.70
CA GLN A 130 -1.72 7.01 0.50
C GLN A 130 -1.90 6.15 -0.75
N TYR A 131 -2.76 5.13 -0.65
CA TYR A 131 -3.10 4.20 -1.72
C TYR A 131 -4.61 4.12 -1.87
N VAL A 132 -5.10 4.26 -3.10
CA VAL A 132 -6.53 4.17 -3.41
C VAL A 132 -6.79 2.84 -4.07
N LEU A 133 -7.46 1.94 -3.37
CA LEU A 133 -7.80 0.62 -3.87
C LEU A 133 -9.22 0.64 -4.45
N VAL A 134 -9.33 0.52 -5.76
CA VAL A 134 -10.58 0.66 -6.51
C VAL A 134 -11.13 -0.72 -6.86
N GLN A 135 -12.41 -0.98 -6.58
CA GLN A 135 -13.04 -2.24 -7.00
C GLN A 135 -12.96 -2.35 -8.52
N CYS A 136 -12.32 -3.40 -9.04
CA CYS A 136 -12.18 -3.56 -10.48
C CYS A 136 -13.57 -3.68 -11.14
N GLY A 137 -13.73 -3.06 -12.31
CA GLY A 137 -15.02 -2.90 -12.98
C GLY A 137 -15.86 -1.71 -12.49
N THR A 138 -15.32 -0.85 -11.63
CA THR A 138 -15.98 0.38 -11.14
C THR A 138 -15.13 1.62 -11.48
N PRO A 139 -15.73 2.82 -11.55
CA PRO A 139 -14.97 4.03 -11.88
C PRO A 139 -14.01 4.43 -10.75
N ALA A 140 -12.78 4.80 -11.12
CA ALA A 140 -11.81 5.36 -10.18
C ALA A 140 -12.31 6.70 -9.60
N PRO A 141 -12.10 6.97 -8.30
CA PRO A 141 -12.47 8.24 -7.70
C PRO A 141 -11.53 9.37 -8.14
N SER A 142 -11.96 10.61 -7.90
CA SER A 142 -11.13 11.81 -8.09
C SER A 142 -10.77 12.44 -6.75
N GLY A 143 -9.77 13.33 -6.72
CA GLY A 143 -9.41 14.09 -5.51
C GLY A 143 -8.23 13.55 -4.70
N TYR A 144 -7.53 12.52 -5.19
CA TYR A 144 -6.40 11.89 -4.49
C TYR A 144 -5.01 12.24 -5.05
N GLY A 145 -4.91 13.27 -5.89
CA GLY A 145 -3.62 13.73 -6.43
C GLY A 145 -2.84 12.63 -7.15
N ASP A 146 -1.59 12.43 -6.74
CA ASP A 146 -0.67 11.44 -7.30
C ASP A 146 -0.69 10.10 -6.53
N ALA A 147 -1.64 9.89 -5.61
CA ALA A 147 -1.77 8.63 -4.89
C ALA A 147 -1.99 7.46 -5.87
N PRO A 148 -1.26 6.34 -5.74
CA PRO A 148 -1.45 5.18 -6.61
C PRO A 148 -2.89 4.67 -6.57
N MET A 149 -3.48 4.53 -7.75
CA MET A 149 -4.78 3.90 -7.97
C MET A 149 -4.54 2.43 -8.30
N ILE A 150 -4.98 1.54 -7.43
CA ILE A 150 -4.74 0.09 -7.53
C ILE A 150 -6.09 -0.60 -7.68
N GLU A 151 -6.28 -1.34 -8.76
CA GLU A 151 -7.48 -2.17 -8.89
C GLU A 151 -7.43 -3.37 -7.94
N VAL A 152 -8.52 -3.62 -7.24
CA VAL A 152 -8.69 -4.76 -6.33
C VAL A 152 -9.89 -5.63 -6.74
N PRO A 153 -9.80 -6.95 -6.56
CA PRO A 153 -8.69 -7.69 -5.97
C PRO A 153 -7.46 -7.75 -6.91
N VAL A 154 -6.26 -7.59 -6.35
CA VAL A 154 -4.99 -7.71 -7.07
C VAL A 154 -4.84 -9.14 -7.59
N ASN A 155 -4.40 -9.27 -8.85
CA ASN A 155 -4.24 -10.57 -9.50
C ASN A 155 -2.77 -10.98 -9.66
N SER A 156 -1.85 -10.01 -9.69
CA SER A 156 -0.41 -10.21 -9.84
C SER A 156 0.31 -9.30 -8.85
N MET A 157 1.03 -9.90 -7.89
CA MET A 157 1.78 -9.17 -6.87
C MET A 157 3.19 -9.73 -6.70
N ILE A 158 4.16 -8.82 -6.59
CA ILE A 158 5.52 -9.15 -6.17
C ILE A 158 5.67 -8.83 -4.67
N SER A 159 6.26 -9.75 -3.91
CA SER A 159 6.57 -9.56 -2.48
C SER A 159 8.06 -9.38 -2.25
N MET A 160 8.48 -8.18 -1.82
CA MET A 160 9.89 -7.85 -1.59
C MET A 160 10.39 -8.21 -0.18
N SER A 161 9.60 -8.90 0.63
CA SER A 161 10.03 -9.44 1.93
C SER A 161 9.45 -10.83 2.16
N THR A 162 10.25 -11.71 2.77
CA THR A 162 9.78 -13.03 3.20
C THR A 162 8.78 -12.96 4.35
N THR A 163 8.78 -11.87 5.13
CA THR A 163 7.85 -11.65 6.25
C THR A 163 6.41 -11.41 5.79
N TYR A 164 6.20 -11.04 4.53
CA TYR A 164 4.85 -10.83 3.99
C TYR A 164 4.22 -12.12 3.45
N LEU A 165 5.04 -13.12 3.09
CA LEU A 165 4.58 -14.38 2.48
C LEU A 165 3.58 -15.17 3.35
N PRO A 166 3.69 -15.21 4.70
CA PRO A 166 2.67 -15.79 5.56
C PRO A 166 1.28 -15.15 5.38
N HIS A 167 1.19 -13.86 5.01
CA HIS A 167 -0.11 -13.25 4.73
C HIS A 167 -0.76 -13.88 3.50
N PHE A 168 0.01 -14.15 2.43
CA PHE A 168 -0.52 -14.77 1.22
C PHE A 168 -1.02 -16.19 1.48
N GLU A 169 -0.30 -16.95 2.29
CA GLU A 169 -0.71 -18.28 2.72
C GLU A 169 -1.99 -18.22 3.56
N ALA A 170 -2.02 -17.40 4.60
CA ALA A 170 -3.14 -17.31 5.53
C ALA A 170 -4.42 -16.72 4.90
N LEU A 171 -4.28 -15.90 3.86
CA LEU A 171 -5.41 -15.32 3.11
C LEU A 171 -5.81 -16.17 1.90
N GLU A 172 -5.15 -17.31 1.67
CA GLU A 172 -5.37 -18.22 0.54
C GLU A 172 -5.27 -17.50 -0.82
N VAL A 173 -4.17 -16.75 -1.01
CA VAL A 173 -3.87 -15.97 -2.21
C VAL A 173 -2.45 -16.19 -2.73
N LEU A 174 -1.84 -17.34 -2.41
CA LEU A 174 -0.51 -17.72 -2.94
C LEU A 174 -0.48 -17.77 -4.47
N ASP A 175 -1.62 -18.03 -5.11
CA ASP A 175 -1.77 -17.99 -6.58
C ASP A 175 -1.60 -16.59 -7.18
N ARG A 176 -1.53 -15.54 -6.35
CA ARG A 176 -1.34 -14.15 -6.76
C ARG A 176 0.12 -13.70 -6.72
N LEU A 177 1.02 -14.51 -6.17
CA LEU A 177 2.45 -14.24 -6.16
C LEU A 177 3.03 -14.47 -7.55
N THR A 178 3.51 -13.39 -8.17
CA THR A 178 4.14 -13.41 -9.51
C THR A 178 5.61 -13.06 -9.47
N GLY A 179 6.13 -12.67 -8.31
CA GLY A 179 7.54 -12.56 -8.02
C GLY A 179 7.81 -12.48 -6.52
N VAL A 180 9.02 -12.85 -6.11
CA VAL A 180 9.53 -12.63 -4.76
C VAL A 180 10.90 -11.96 -4.85
N ASP A 181 11.38 -11.32 -3.79
CA ASP A 181 12.74 -10.78 -3.72
C ASP A 181 13.79 -11.87 -4.02
N ASN A 182 14.19 -12.63 -3.00
CA ASN A 182 14.95 -13.87 -3.11
C ASN A 182 14.20 -15.02 -2.41
N ALA A 183 14.53 -16.26 -2.76
CA ALA A 183 13.90 -17.45 -2.19
C ALA A 183 14.71 -18.10 -1.04
N ASP A 184 15.92 -17.63 -0.77
CA ASP A 184 16.91 -18.30 0.09
C ASP A 184 16.46 -18.40 1.55
N PHE A 185 15.59 -17.49 2.00
CA PHE A 185 15.10 -17.43 3.38
C PHE A 185 13.61 -17.84 3.52
N ILE A 186 13.05 -18.50 2.50
CA ILE A 186 11.68 -19.00 2.53
C ILE A 186 11.65 -20.41 3.09
N TYR A 187 10.95 -20.61 4.20
CA TYR A 187 10.84 -21.90 4.88
C TYR A 187 9.45 -22.53 4.86
N SER A 188 8.40 -21.79 4.49
CA SER A 188 7.05 -22.35 4.39
C SER A 188 6.98 -23.33 3.22
N PRO A 189 6.64 -24.62 3.45
CA PRO A 189 6.49 -25.59 2.37
C PRO A 189 5.42 -25.18 1.36
N ALA A 190 4.29 -24.62 1.85
CA ALA A 190 3.19 -24.18 0.99
C ALA A 190 3.63 -23.05 0.03
N VAL A 191 4.44 -22.11 0.54
CA VAL A 191 5.01 -21.04 -0.30
C VAL A 191 5.99 -21.63 -1.30
N LEU A 192 6.94 -22.47 -0.88
CA LEU A 192 7.93 -23.08 -1.77
C LEU A 192 7.26 -23.90 -2.89
N ASP A 193 6.22 -24.67 -2.56
CA ASP A 193 5.44 -25.44 -3.53
C ASP A 193 4.71 -24.54 -4.53
N ALA A 194 4.14 -23.42 -4.06
CA ALA A 194 3.48 -22.44 -4.91
C ALA A 194 4.48 -21.78 -5.89
N LEU A 195 5.64 -21.35 -5.40
CA LEU A 195 6.70 -20.75 -6.22
C LEU A 195 7.19 -21.73 -7.29
N ALA A 196 7.42 -22.99 -6.92
CA ALA A 196 7.88 -24.03 -7.83
C ALA A 196 6.81 -24.37 -8.89
N THR A 197 5.55 -24.51 -8.49
CA THR A 197 4.44 -24.91 -9.37
C THR A 197 4.12 -23.84 -10.40
N ALA A 198 4.10 -22.56 -9.98
CA ALA A 198 3.83 -21.44 -10.86
C ALA A 198 5.10 -20.88 -11.55
N ASN A 199 6.28 -21.45 -11.27
CA ASN A 199 7.58 -20.98 -11.74
C ASN A 199 7.78 -19.47 -11.46
N VAL A 200 7.49 -19.06 -10.23
CA VAL A 200 7.58 -17.67 -9.78
C VAL A 200 9.05 -17.26 -9.72
N PRO A 201 9.46 -16.22 -10.47
CA PRO A 201 10.84 -15.76 -10.48
C PRO A 201 11.21 -14.98 -9.21
N THR A 202 12.50 -14.96 -8.91
CA THR A 202 13.10 -13.98 -8.00
C THR A 202 13.34 -12.67 -8.76
N VAL A 203 13.20 -11.53 -8.09
CA VAL A 203 13.39 -10.20 -8.67
C VAL A 203 14.49 -9.38 -8.01
N GLY A 204 15.29 -9.97 -7.13
CA GLY A 204 16.45 -9.28 -6.57
C GLY A 204 16.97 -9.89 -5.27
N SER A 205 17.71 -9.08 -4.53
CA SER A 205 17.97 -9.32 -3.11
C SER A 205 18.06 -7.98 -2.38
N GLY A 206 16.97 -7.57 -1.73
CA GLY A 206 16.87 -6.31 -1.00
C GLY A 206 17.15 -5.10 -1.91
N PRO A 207 18.25 -4.34 -1.69
CA PRO A 207 18.58 -3.18 -2.52
C PRO A 207 18.91 -3.53 -3.98
N ASP A 208 19.40 -4.75 -4.23
CA ASP A 208 19.83 -5.21 -5.56
C ASP A 208 18.62 -5.70 -6.38
N LEU A 209 17.71 -4.77 -6.69
CA LEU A 209 16.49 -5.03 -7.48
C LEU A 209 16.82 -5.25 -8.97
N ASP A 210 16.31 -6.33 -9.56
CA ASP A 210 16.26 -6.54 -11.00
C ASP A 210 15.01 -5.85 -11.57
N LEU A 211 15.14 -4.55 -11.86
CA LEU A 211 14.02 -3.73 -12.36
C LEU A 211 13.49 -4.22 -13.71
N GLU A 212 14.37 -4.69 -14.61
CA GLU A 212 13.97 -5.22 -15.92
C GLU A 212 13.07 -6.45 -15.73
N ARG A 213 13.42 -7.34 -14.79
CA ARG A 213 12.56 -8.49 -14.47
C ARG A 213 11.21 -8.06 -13.91
N VAL A 214 11.17 -7.05 -13.03
CA VAL A 214 9.90 -6.51 -12.50
C VAL A 214 9.03 -5.98 -13.64
N LEU A 215 9.61 -5.25 -14.58
CA LEU A 215 8.89 -4.71 -15.74
C LEU A 215 8.39 -5.82 -16.67
N ASP A 216 9.18 -6.88 -16.89
CA ASP A 216 8.75 -8.04 -17.68
C ASP A 216 7.57 -8.81 -17.05
N ILE A 217 7.43 -8.78 -15.72
CA ILE A 217 6.32 -9.42 -14.99
C ILE A 217 5.01 -8.60 -15.09
N GLU A 218 5.12 -7.29 -15.31
CA GLU A 218 3.99 -6.34 -15.30
C GLU A 218 3.06 -6.53 -14.08
N PRO A 219 3.58 -6.49 -12.83
CA PRO A 219 2.76 -6.73 -11.66
C PRO A 219 1.71 -5.63 -11.48
N ASN A 220 0.55 -5.99 -10.92
CA ASN A 220 -0.42 -4.97 -10.54
C ASN A 220 0.11 -4.12 -9.38
N VAL A 221 0.88 -4.75 -8.47
CA VAL A 221 1.48 -4.09 -7.31
C VAL A 221 2.77 -4.80 -6.91
N VAL A 222 3.76 -4.02 -6.45
CA VAL A 222 4.91 -4.52 -5.66
C VAL A 222 4.71 -4.13 -4.20
N MET A 223 4.69 -5.10 -3.29
CA MET A 223 4.74 -4.83 -1.84
C MET A 223 6.21 -4.81 -1.39
N THR A 224 6.64 -3.69 -0.81
CA THR A 224 8.01 -3.50 -0.33
C THR A 224 8.05 -2.81 1.02
N PHE A 225 9.24 -2.65 1.57
CA PHE A 225 9.51 -1.80 2.73
C PHE A 225 10.36 -0.59 2.32
N ALA A 226 10.50 0.35 3.23
CA ALA A 226 11.41 1.48 3.10
C ALA A 226 12.07 1.71 4.45
N ILE A 227 13.31 2.18 4.49
CA ILE A 227 14.00 2.55 5.73
C ILE A 227 14.46 4.01 5.74
N GLY A 228 14.07 4.79 4.72
CA GLY A 228 14.44 6.20 4.57
C GLY A 228 15.85 6.40 4.02
N SER A 229 16.39 5.39 3.33
CA SER A 229 17.75 5.42 2.77
C SER A 229 17.69 5.18 1.26
N PRO A 230 18.12 6.16 0.44
CA PRO A 230 18.10 6.04 -1.03
C PRO A 230 18.90 4.85 -1.58
N ASP A 231 19.93 4.40 -0.86
CA ASP A 231 20.77 3.27 -1.29
C ASP A 231 20.12 1.90 -1.04
N THR A 232 19.06 1.86 -0.23
CA THR A 232 18.38 0.62 0.18
C THR A 232 16.94 0.52 -0.28
N ASP A 233 16.28 1.67 -0.38
CA ASP A 233 14.86 1.74 -0.65
C ASP A 233 14.60 1.51 -2.14
N THR A 234 13.83 0.47 -2.45
CA THR A 234 13.50 0.10 -3.84
C THR A 234 12.26 0.82 -4.38
N HIS A 235 11.41 1.37 -3.50
CA HIS A 235 10.18 2.04 -3.91
C HIS A 235 10.37 3.26 -4.83
N PRO A 236 11.42 4.11 -4.72
CA PRO A 236 11.56 5.27 -5.60
C PRO A 236 11.84 4.87 -7.05
N GLN A 237 12.71 3.88 -7.26
CA GLN A 237 13.02 3.38 -8.61
C GLN A 237 11.83 2.67 -9.26
N LEU A 238 11.09 1.87 -8.48
CA LEU A 238 9.86 1.20 -8.95
C LEU A 238 8.79 2.23 -9.35
N THR A 239 8.56 3.23 -8.50
CA THR A 239 7.58 4.29 -8.75
C THR A 239 7.96 5.12 -9.97
N ALA A 240 9.24 5.47 -10.12
CA ALA A 240 9.74 6.21 -11.29
C ALA A 240 9.58 5.43 -12.61
N ALA A 241 9.58 4.09 -12.54
CA ALA A 241 9.32 3.21 -13.67
C ALA A 241 7.82 2.99 -13.95
N GLY A 242 6.93 3.61 -13.17
CA GLY A 242 5.48 3.47 -13.32
C GLY A 242 4.91 2.18 -12.74
N VAL A 243 5.69 1.44 -11.95
CA VAL A 243 5.22 0.24 -11.25
C VAL A 243 4.46 0.67 -9.98
N PRO A 244 3.21 0.23 -9.77
CA PRO A 244 2.49 0.54 -8.54
C PRO A 244 3.17 -0.14 -7.33
N VAL A 245 3.43 0.64 -6.27
CA VAL A 245 4.09 0.17 -5.06
C VAL A 245 3.21 0.42 -3.85
N VAL A 246 3.20 -0.54 -2.93
CA VAL A 246 2.68 -0.35 -1.56
C VAL A 246 3.78 -0.62 -0.55
N ILE A 247 3.93 0.27 0.44
CA ILE A 247 4.89 0.13 1.52
C ILE A 247 4.20 -0.60 2.67
N ASN A 248 4.76 -1.72 3.08
CA ASN A 248 4.39 -2.43 4.29
C ASN A 248 5.44 -2.16 5.37
N ALA A 249 5.02 -1.51 6.45
CA ALA A 249 5.86 -1.07 7.54
C ALA A 249 5.54 -1.83 8.85
N ASP A 250 5.14 -3.11 8.76
CA ASP A 250 4.84 -3.97 9.93
C ASP A 250 5.96 -3.96 10.99
N TYR A 251 7.21 -3.87 10.54
CA TYR A 251 8.39 -3.83 11.40
C TYR A 251 8.50 -2.54 12.25
N MET A 252 7.73 -1.49 11.94
CA MET A 252 7.67 -0.25 12.71
C MET A 252 6.70 -0.35 13.91
N GLU A 253 5.88 -1.39 13.98
CA GLU A 253 4.96 -1.60 15.09
C GLU A 253 5.70 -1.93 16.39
N THR A 254 5.17 -1.40 17.49
CA THR A 254 5.78 -1.56 18.82
C THR A 254 5.17 -2.71 19.63
N SER A 255 4.07 -3.30 19.16
CA SER A 255 3.43 -4.46 19.80
C SER A 255 3.36 -5.68 18.85
N PRO A 256 3.43 -6.92 19.38
CA PRO A 256 3.27 -8.12 18.55
C PRO A 256 1.93 -8.17 17.82
N LEU A 257 0.84 -7.72 18.47
CA LEU A 257 -0.48 -7.66 17.87
C LEU A 257 -0.60 -6.56 16.81
N GLY A 258 0.01 -5.40 17.03
CA GLY A 258 0.07 -4.34 16.01
C GLY A 258 0.76 -4.85 14.75
N ARG A 259 1.91 -5.51 14.91
CA ARG A 259 2.60 -6.14 13.78
C ARG A 259 1.75 -7.20 13.07
N ALA A 260 1.11 -8.10 13.83
CA ALA A 260 0.26 -9.15 13.26
C ALA A 260 -0.96 -8.58 12.51
N GLU A 261 -1.47 -7.40 12.90
CA GLU A 261 -2.65 -6.80 12.28
C GLU A 261 -2.41 -6.30 10.85
N TRP A 262 -1.15 -6.18 10.41
CA TRP A 262 -0.80 -5.89 9.02
C TRP A 262 -1.26 -6.97 8.02
N VAL A 263 -1.71 -8.14 8.48
CA VAL A 263 -2.44 -9.08 7.62
C VAL A 263 -3.72 -8.47 7.05
N LYS A 264 -4.38 -7.55 7.79
CA LYS A 264 -5.57 -6.81 7.34
C LYS A 264 -5.22 -5.82 6.23
N PHE A 265 -4.05 -5.17 6.29
CA PHE A 265 -3.51 -4.34 5.20
C PHE A 265 -3.34 -5.16 3.92
N THR A 266 -2.71 -6.33 4.02
CA THR A 266 -2.55 -7.22 2.87
C THR A 266 -3.90 -7.71 2.34
N ALA A 267 -4.83 -8.06 3.21
CA ALA A 267 -6.16 -8.54 2.83
C ALA A 267 -6.98 -7.51 2.05
N ALA A 268 -6.82 -6.23 2.34
CA ALA A 268 -7.44 -5.15 1.58
C ALA A 268 -7.00 -5.15 0.10
N LEU A 269 -5.80 -5.61 -0.24
CA LEU A 269 -5.39 -5.70 -1.65
C LEU A 269 -6.11 -6.84 -2.41
N PHE A 270 -6.62 -7.84 -1.69
CA PHE A 270 -7.22 -9.04 -2.28
C PHE A 270 -8.72 -9.17 -2.01
N ASN A 271 -9.35 -8.17 -1.41
CA ASN A 271 -10.74 -8.22 -0.97
C ASN A 271 -11.03 -9.40 -0.01
N ARG A 272 -10.07 -9.69 0.89
CA ARG A 272 -10.12 -10.80 1.86
C ARG A 272 -10.36 -10.33 3.29
N GLU A 273 -11.00 -9.19 3.48
CA GLU A 273 -11.25 -8.53 4.77
C GLU A 273 -11.86 -9.48 5.81
N ARG A 274 -12.94 -10.21 5.48
CA ARG A 274 -13.55 -11.17 6.42
C ARG A 274 -12.56 -12.26 6.86
N SER A 275 -11.76 -12.77 5.93
CA SER A 275 -10.77 -13.81 6.24
C SER A 275 -9.72 -13.28 7.22
N ALA A 276 -9.27 -12.05 6.99
CA ALA A 276 -8.29 -11.38 7.83
C ALA A 276 -8.83 -11.05 9.23
N GLU A 277 -10.06 -10.53 9.35
CA GLU A 277 -10.68 -10.30 10.66
C GLU A 277 -10.78 -11.60 11.45
N ASN A 278 -11.36 -12.66 10.86
CA ASN A 278 -11.50 -13.94 11.54
C ASN A 278 -10.15 -14.55 11.94
N LEU A 279 -9.11 -14.38 11.12
CA LEU A 279 -7.76 -14.85 11.43
C LEU A 279 -7.17 -14.05 12.59
N PHE A 280 -7.22 -12.73 12.49
CA PHE A 280 -6.61 -11.84 13.46
C PHE A 280 -7.30 -11.91 14.82
N GLU A 281 -8.63 -12.00 14.87
CA GLU A 281 -9.38 -12.19 16.12
C GLU A 281 -8.89 -13.43 16.89
N ARG A 282 -8.70 -14.56 16.20
CA ARG A 282 -8.15 -15.78 16.82
C ARG A 282 -6.72 -15.58 17.32
N VAL A 283 -5.85 -14.98 16.50
CA VAL A 283 -4.46 -14.70 16.88
C VAL A 283 -4.40 -13.78 18.10
N ALA A 284 -5.25 -12.75 18.14
CA ALA A 284 -5.33 -11.82 19.25
C ALA A 284 -5.85 -12.50 20.53
N GLU A 285 -6.86 -13.35 20.43
CA GLU A 285 -7.37 -14.14 21.55
C GLU A 285 -6.27 -15.07 22.11
N GLU A 286 -5.64 -15.88 21.26
CA GLU A 286 -4.57 -16.81 21.65
C GLU A 286 -3.37 -16.09 22.28
N TYR A 287 -2.96 -14.95 21.72
CA TYR A 287 -1.87 -14.14 22.28
C TYR A 287 -2.23 -13.60 23.67
N ASN A 288 -3.44 -13.03 23.82
CA ASN A 288 -3.87 -12.44 25.10
C ASN A 288 -4.02 -13.52 26.19
N ASP A 289 -4.52 -14.71 25.84
CA ASP A 289 -4.58 -15.84 26.76
C ASP A 289 -3.19 -16.30 27.21
N LEU A 290 -2.23 -16.39 26.28
CA LEU A 290 -0.84 -16.73 26.59
C LEU A 290 -0.15 -15.65 27.43
N ALA A 291 -0.38 -14.37 27.12
CA ALA A 291 0.15 -13.26 27.89
C ALA A 291 -0.40 -13.26 29.33
N ALA A 292 -1.71 -13.46 29.49
CA ALA A 292 -2.35 -13.57 30.80
C ALA A 292 -1.82 -14.77 31.60
N LEU A 293 -1.59 -15.92 30.94
CA LEU A 293 -0.97 -17.08 31.57
C LEU A 293 0.47 -16.77 32.03
N ALA A 294 1.29 -16.16 31.17
CA ALA A 294 2.66 -15.78 31.48
C ALA A 294 2.73 -14.81 32.66
N ASP A 295 1.75 -13.91 32.78
CA ASP A 295 1.69 -12.96 33.90
C ASP A 295 1.50 -13.63 35.26
N THR A 296 0.91 -14.83 35.31
CA THR A 296 0.76 -15.61 36.55
C THR A 296 2.06 -16.29 37.01
N ALA A 297 3.14 -16.23 36.22
CA ALA A 297 4.40 -16.88 36.57
C ALA A 297 5.05 -16.25 37.81
N GLU A 298 5.27 -17.08 38.84
CA GLU A 298 5.97 -16.67 40.07
C GLU A 298 7.46 -16.38 39.82
N GLN A 299 8.08 -17.10 38.89
CA GLN A 299 9.48 -16.94 38.52
C GLN A 299 9.59 -16.16 37.22
N ARG A 300 10.20 -14.98 37.28
CA ARG A 300 10.42 -14.09 36.14
C ARG A 300 11.93 -13.94 35.89
N PRO A 301 12.59 -14.91 35.24
CA PRO A 301 14.03 -14.85 35.00
C PRO A 301 14.36 -13.68 34.06
N THR A 302 15.52 -13.07 34.26
CA THR A 302 16.06 -12.12 33.30
C THR A 302 16.54 -12.87 32.07
N VAL A 303 16.02 -12.50 30.90
CA VAL A 303 16.38 -13.09 29.61
C VAL A 303 17.31 -12.15 28.87
N PHE A 304 18.28 -12.72 28.16
CA PHE A 304 19.14 -12.02 27.21
C PHE A 304 18.77 -12.53 25.81
N THR A 305 18.31 -11.64 24.94
CA THR A 305 17.79 -11.96 23.61
C THR A 305 18.82 -11.67 22.52
N GLU A 306 18.52 -12.07 21.28
CA GLU A 306 19.38 -11.96 20.10
C GLU A 306 20.64 -12.86 20.13
N ALA A 307 21.44 -12.79 19.07
CA ALA A 307 22.69 -13.53 18.89
C ALA A 307 23.81 -12.58 18.43
N PRO A 308 25.09 -12.88 18.72
CA PRO A 308 26.19 -12.01 18.33
C PRO A 308 26.39 -12.09 16.80
N PHE A 309 26.47 -10.93 16.16
CA PHE A 309 26.77 -10.80 14.74
C PHE A 309 28.07 -10.02 14.55
N GLN A 310 29.06 -10.66 13.93
CA GLN A 310 30.40 -10.09 13.68
C GLN A 310 31.07 -9.48 14.93
N GLY A 311 30.87 -10.10 16.10
CA GLY A 311 31.44 -9.65 17.37
C GLY A 311 30.68 -8.50 18.05
N ILE A 312 29.54 -8.07 17.50
CA ILE A 312 28.63 -7.08 18.09
C ILE A 312 27.35 -7.80 18.51
N TRP A 313 26.83 -7.46 19.71
CA TRP A 313 25.52 -7.92 20.15
C TRP A 313 24.52 -6.78 20.05
N TYR A 314 23.59 -6.90 19.12
CA TYR A 314 22.51 -5.92 18.96
C TYR A 314 21.38 -6.32 19.90
N LEU A 315 20.87 -5.37 20.67
CA LEU A 315 19.80 -5.60 21.63
C LEU A 315 18.60 -4.72 21.29
N PRO A 316 17.37 -5.22 21.44
CA PRO A 316 16.19 -4.39 21.30
C PRO A 316 16.19 -3.29 22.38
N GLY A 317 15.84 -2.06 21.97
CA GLY A 317 15.55 -0.99 22.92
C GLY A 317 14.27 -1.28 23.70
N GLY A 318 14.09 -0.67 24.88
CA GLY A 318 12.97 -0.95 25.78
C GLY A 318 11.58 -0.51 25.31
N GLU A 319 11.48 0.11 24.14
CA GLU A 319 10.22 0.52 23.50
C GLU A 319 10.03 -0.23 22.17
N SER A 320 10.25 -1.54 22.18
CA SER A 320 10.04 -2.41 21.00
C SER A 320 9.28 -3.68 21.40
N TYR A 321 8.59 -4.28 20.43
CA TYR A 321 7.79 -5.49 20.65
C TYR A 321 8.59 -6.68 21.20
N ALA A 322 9.92 -6.66 21.06
CA ALA A 322 10.81 -7.71 21.55
C ALA A 322 11.26 -7.50 23.01
N ALA A 323 11.04 -6.31 23.57
CA ALA A 323 11.49 -5.92 24.91
C ALA A 323 10.36 -5.43 25.85
N THR A 324 9.14 -5.25 25.35
CA THR A 324 7.92 -4.91 26.10
C THR A 324 7.01 -6.12 26.26
#